data_AF-A0A495JUN6-F1
#
_entry.id   AF-A0A495JUN6-F1
#
_cell.length_a   1.000
_cell.length_b   1.000
_cell.length_c   1.000
_cell.angle_alpha   90.00
_cell.angle_beta   90.00
_cell.angle_gamma   90.00
#
_symmetry.space_group_name_H-M   'P 1'
#
loop_
_entity.id
_entity.type
_entity.pdbx_description
1 polymer ?
#
loop_
_entity_poly.entity_id
_entity_poly.type
_entity_poly.pdbx_seq_one_letter_code
_entity_poly.pdbx_strand_id
1 'polypeptide(L)'
;MSNQSVSVVHFGIGDDGEVAEEVAEALRSHGFSARALKAQANRGDAGSFALIVLLAVPVHGFLSALGESLGAATGEALHALFGRILTRLGGGRSERPVIVIRDATRGIDAEISAGLPPEAFEKLRELATEDPVKLRYDPVAGAWMAVGR
;
A
#
# COMPACT_ATOMS: atom_id res chain seq x y z
N MET A 1 -8.92 17.28 -12.58
CA MET A 1 -8.66 15.99 -11.91
C MET A 1 -9.04 16.16 -10.45
N SER A 2 -9.91 15.30 -9.92
CA SER A 2 -10.29 15.35 -8.50
C SER A 2 -9.04 15.08 -7.65
N ASN A 3 -8.68 16.00 -6.77
CA ASN A 3 -7.48 15.89 -5.95
C ASN A 3 -7.70 14.76 -4.92
N GLN A 4 -7.22 13.56 -5.21
CA GLN A 4 -7.42 12.41 -4.33
C GLN A 4 -6.60 12.59 -3.06
N SER A 5 -7.26 12.47 -1.91
CA SER A 5 -6.63 12.57 -0.60
C SER A 5 -6.16 11.18 -0.17
N VAL A 6 -4.89 11.08 0.24
CA VAL A 6 -4.29 9.83 0.72
C VAL A 6 -3.69 10.09 2.10
N SER A 7 -3.98 9.23 3.07
CA SER A 7 -3.28 9.27 4.36
C SER A 7 -2.34 8.09 4.47
N VAL A 8 -1.06 8.37 4.72
CA VAL A 8 -0.01 7.38 4.95
C VAL A 8 0.11 7.18 6.46
N VAL A 9 -0.49 6.12 6.98
CA VAL A 9 -0.54 5.85 8.40
C VAL A 9 0.57 4.88 8.77
N HIS A 10 1.37 5.21 9.78
CA HIS A 10 2.39 4.31 10.33
C HIS A 10 2.11 4.00 11.80
N PHE A 11 2.45 2.79 12.24
CA PHE A 11 2.14 2.27 13.58
C PHE A 11 3.38 2.18 14.50
N GLY A 12 4.58 2.47 13.97
CA GLY A 12 5.83 2.05 14.60
C GLY A 12 6.70 3.11 15.30
N ILE A 13 7.90 2.63 15.65
CA ILE A 13 8.99 3.24 16.43
C ILE A 13 10.26 3.20 15.55
N GLY A 14 11.13 4.21 15.60
CA GLY A 14 12.30 4.33 14.70
C GLY A 14 11.98 5.15 13.43
N ASP A 15 12.58 4.80 12.29
CA ASP A 15 12.53 5.59 11.05
C ASP A 15 11.21 5.44 10.25
N ASP A 16 10.22 4.69 10.77
CA ASP A 16 8.93 4.47 10.10
C ASP A 16 8.20 5.79 9.79
N GLY A 17 8.38 6.81 10.63
CA GLY A 17 7.82 8.14 10.39
C GLY A 17 8.50 8.88 9.25
N GLU A 18 9.82 8.72 9.10
CA GLU A 18 10.58 9.28 7.97
C GLU A 18 10.14 8.60 6.68
N VAL A 19 10.10 7.26 6.65
CA VAL A 19 9.62 6.51 5.48
C VAL A 19 8.17 6.88 5.14
N ALA A 20 7.29 7.05 6.13
CA ALA A 20 5.92 7.47 5.88
C ALA A 20 5.83 8.88 5.26
N GLU A 21 6.68 9.81 5.70
CA GLU A 21 6.73 11.16 5.11
C GLU A 21 7.33 11.12 3.70
N GLU A 22 8.37 10.32 3.45
CA GLU A 22 8.91 10.11 2.10
C GLU A 22 7.85 9.54 1.14
N VAL A 23 7.04 8.59 1.61
CA VAL A 23 5.92 8.04 0.83
C VAL A 23 4.87 9.12 0.57
N ALA A 24 4.52 9.93 1.57
CA ALA A 24 3.59 11.03 1.38
C ALA A 24 4.15 12.09 0.41
N GLU A 25 5.44 12.39 0.46
CA GLU A 25 6.11 13.28 -0.48
C GLU A 25 6.12 12.73 -1.90
N ALA A 26 6.44 11.44 -2.08
CA ALA A 26 6.36 10.78 -3.37
C ALA A 26 4.93 10.88 -3.95
N LEU A 27 3.91 10.60 -3.16
CA LEU A 27 2.51 10.73 -3.58
C LEU A 27 2.15 12.19 -3.94
N ARG A 28 2.61 13.18 -3.17
CA ARG A 28 2.43 14.61 -3.51
C ARG A 28 3.08 14.97 -4.85
N SER A 29 4.26 14.43 -5.12
CA SER A 29 4.95 14.65 -6.42
C SER A 29 4.18 14.09 -7.63
N HIS A 30 3.29 13.13 -7.37
CA HIS A 30 2.38 12.53 -8.35
C HIS A 30 0.95 13.11 -8.31
N GLY A 31 0.75 14.26 -7.66
CA GLY A 31 -0.50 15.02 -7.70
C GLY A 31 -1.57 14.56 -6.68
N PHE A 32 -1.20 13.75 -5.69
CA PHE A 32 -2.09 13.39 -4.59
C PHE A 32 -2.00 14.39 -3.43
N SER A 33 -3.12 14.63 -2.75
CA SER A 33 -3.11 15.32 -1.46
C SER A 33 -2.74 14.33 -0.36
N ALA A 34 -1.45 14.06 -0.17
CA ALA A 34 -0.97 13.07 0.80
C ALA A 34 -0.42 13.66 2.11
N ARG A 35 -0.66 12.96 3.23
CA ARG A 35 -0.12 13.30 4.56
C ARG A 35 0.34 12.05 5.32
N ALA A 36 1.46 12.12 6.04
CA ALA A 36 1.84 11.09 6.99
C ALA A 36 1.13 11.27 8.33
N LEU A 37 0.67 10.18 8.93
CA LEU A 37 -0.02 10.16 10.22
C LEU A 37 0.57 9.06 11.09
N LYS A 38 0.88 9.39 12.34
CA LYS A 38 1.23 8.39 13.36
C LYS A 38 -0.05 7.86 14.01
N ALA A 39 -0.33 6.57 13.85
CA ALA A 39 -1.38 5.91 14.63
C ALA A 39 -0.86 5.57 16.03
N GLN A 40 -1.73 5.69 17.04
CA GLN A 40 -1.46 5.09 18.34
C GLN A 40 -1.59 3.57 18.21
N ALA A 41 -0.49 2.86 18.44
CA ALA A 41 -0.52 1.41 18.55
C ALA A 41 -1.38 1.01 19.76
N ASN A 42 -2.56 0.42 19.52
CA ASN A 42 -3.19 -0.38 20.55
C ASN A 42 -2.33 -1.64 20.70
N ARG A 43 -1.60 -1.75 21.82
CA ARG A 43 -0.70 -2.87 22.16
C ARG A 43 -1.31 -4.28 22.04
N GLY A 44 -2.61 -4.41 21.81
CA GLY A 44 -3.34 -5.68 21.87
C GLY A 44 -3.70 -6.33 20.53
N ASP A 45 -3.72 -5.60 19.41
CA ASP A 45 -4.14 -6.17 18.11
C ASP A 45 -2.98 -6.19 17.12
N ALA A 46 -2.41 -7.40 16.97
CA ALA A 46 -1.49 -7.86 15.94
C ALA A 46 -0.06 -7.27 15.94
N GLY A 47 0.92 -8.18 15.85
CA GLY A 47 2.36 -7.93 15.84
C GLY A 47 2.78 -6.77 14.95
N SER A 48 2.96 -5.61 15.58
CA SER A 48 3.24 -4.35 14.91
C SER A 48 4.71 -4.25 14.53
N PHE A 49 5.05 -4.67 13.32
CA PHE A 49 6.39 -4.52 12.79
C PHE A 49 6.32 -4.07 11.32
N ALA A 50 6.74 -2.82 11.07
CA ALA A 50 6.90 -2.21 9.74
C ALA A 50 5.64 -2.15 8.85
N LEU A 51 4.49 -1.77 9.40
CA LEU A 51 3.23 -1.59 8.66
C LEU A 51 3.01 -0.12 8.25
N ILE A 52 2.87 0.13 6.95
CA ILE A 52 2.32 1.39 6.40
C ILE A 52 0.92 1.10 5.86
N VAL A 53 -0.08 1.88 6.29
CA VAL A 53 -1.44 1.83 5.74
C VAL A 53 -1.68 3.05 4.86
N LEU A 54 -1.94 2.84 3.58
CA LEU A 54 -2.37 3.86 2.63
C LEU A 54 -3.90 3.89 2.63
N LEU A 55 -4.49 4.92 3.25
CA LEU A 55 -5.92 5.17 3.19
C LEU A 55 -6.22 5.95 1.91
N ALA A 56 -6.75 5.27 0.90
CA ALA A 56 -7.09 5.85 -0.39
C ALA A 56 -8.53 5.48 -0.75
N VAL A 57 -9.35 6.49 -1.01
CA VAL A 57 -10.75 6.29 -1.47
C VAL A 57 -10.94 7.03 -2.78
N PRO A 58 -11.27 6.35 -3.90
CA PRO A 58 -11.39 4.89 -4.11
C PRO A 58 -10.05 4.21 -4.49
N VAL A 59 -9.78 2.98 -4.04
CA VAL A 59 -8.49 2.28 -4.31
C VAL A 59 -8.23 2.07 -5.80
N HIS A 60 -9.24 1.70 -6.58
CA HIS A 60 -9.09 1.60 -8.03
C HIS A 60 -8.66 2.95 -8.65
N GLY A 61 -9.30 4.04 -8.24
CA GLY A 61 -8.96 5.37 -8.72
C GLY A 61 -7.56 5.80 -8.31
N PHE A 62 -7.12 5.42 -7.12
CA PHE A 62 -5.76 5.65 -6.64
C PHE A 62 -4.72 4.89 -7.45
N LEU A 63 -4.92 3.58 -7.66
CA LEU A 63 -4.00 2.75 -8.44
C LEU A 63 -3.93 3.19 -9.90
N SER A 64 -5.07 3.55 -10.51
CA SER A 64 -5.14 4.07 -11.87
C SER A 64 -4.43 5.42 -12.00
N ALA A 65 -4.72 6.38 -11.12
CA ALA A 65 -4.07 7.70 -11.15
C ALA A 65 -2.56 7.61 -10.88
N LEU A 66 -2.15 6.75 -9.96
CA LEU A 66 -0.75 6.52 -9.67
C LEU A 66 -0.05 5.86 -10.87
N GLY A 67 -0.68 4.87 -11.47
CA GLY A 67 -0.20 4.24 -12.71
C GLY A 67 -0.04 5.21 -13.86
N GLU A 68 -1.03 6.08 -14.10
CA GLU A 68 -0.95 7.14 -15.13
C GLU A 68 0.19 8.13 -14.85
N SER A 69 0.37 8.54 -13.59
CA SER A 69 1.42 9.48 -13.19
C SER A 69 2.84 8.92 -13.34
N LEU A 70 2.98 7.59 -13.32
CA LEU A 70 4.25 6.89 -13.41
C LEU A 70 4.64 6.55 -14.87
N GLY A 71 3.72 6.68 -15.83
CA GLY A 71 3.94 6.37 -17.24
C GLY A 71 3.48 4.95 -17.66
N ALA A 72 3.67 4.61 -18.94
CA ALA A 72 3.21 3.32 -19.48
C ALA A 72 4.03 2.13 -18.91
N ALA A 73 3.32 1.04 -18.58
CA ALA A 73 3.72 -0.10 -17.72
C ALA A 73 3.50 0.13 -16.21
N THR A 74 2.23 0.39 -15.85
CA THR A 74 1.76 0.63 -14.48
C THR A 74 2.23 -0.43 -13.47
N GLY A 75 2.18 -1.71 -13.80
CA GLY A 75 2.65 -2.79 -12.93
C GLY A 75 4.14 -2.71 -12.56
N GLU A 76 5.02 -2.40 -13.51
CA GLU A 76 6.47 -2.25 -13.29
C GLU A 76 6.77 -1.04 -12.40
N ALA A 77 6.10 0.08 -12.65
CA ALA A 77 6.33 1.29 -11.89
C ALA A 77 5.80 1.18 -10.46
N LEU A 78 4.64 0.55 -10.26
CA LEU A 78 4.11 0.25 -8.93
C LEU A 78 5.03 -0.74 -8.20
N HIS A 79 5.51 -1.78 -8.89
CA HIS A 79 6.48 -2.72 -8.34
C HIS A 79 7.75 -2.01 -7.86
N ALA A 80 8.34 -1.14 -8.68
CA ALA A 80 9.53 -0.37 -8.31
C ALA A 80 9.28 0.56 -7.12
N LEU A 81 8.14 1.26 -7.09
CA LEU A 81 7.77 2.16 -5.99
C LEU A 81 7.60 1.39 -4.68
N PHE A 82 6.75 0.36 -4.65
CA PHE A 82 6.48 -0.39 -3.43
C PHE A 82 7.68 -1.23 -2.99
N GLY A 83 8.46 -1.77 -3.92
CA GLY A 83 9.72 -2.45 -3.65
C GLY A 83 10.70 -1.54 -2.91
N ARG A 84 10.90 -0.30 -3.37
CA ARG A 84 11.76 0.69 -2.70
C ARG A 84 11.30 1.00 -1.28
N ILE A 85 9.99 1.17 -1.07
CA ILE A 85 9.42 1.45 0.26
C ILE A 85 9.66 0.25 1.19
N LEU A 86 9.38 -0.96 0.72
CA LEU A 86 9.55 -2.19 1.51
C LEU A 86 11.02 -2.47 1.85
N THR A 87 11.96 -2.18 0.96
CA THR A 87 13.40 -2.29 1.25
C THR A 87 13.82 -1.33 2.37
N ARG A 88 13.32 -0.09 2.36
CA ARG A 88 13.61 0.89 3.43
C ARG A 88 13.01 0.46 4.77
N LEU A 89 11.75 -0.01 4.76
CA LEU A 89 11.08 -0.53 5.95
C LEU A 89 11.76 -1.78 6.53
N GLY A 90 12.34 -2.61 5.68
CA GLY A 90 12.99 -3.88 6.06
C GLY A 90 14.42 -3.74 6.59
N GLY A 91 15.00 -2.53 6.59
CA GLY A 91 16.39 -2.28 6.98
C GLY A 91 16.77 -2.87 8.35
N GLY A 92 17.29 -4.10 8.36
CA GLY A 92 17.78 -4.80 9.54
C GLY A 92 16.74 -5.50 10.41
N ARG A 93 15.46 -5.58 10.00
CA ARG A 93 14.40 -6.25 10.78
C ARG A 93 14.31 -7.73 10.40
N SER A 94 14.11 -8.59 11.41
CA SER A 94 13.89 -10.04 11.21
C SER A 94 12.53 -10.36 10.59
N GLU A 95 11.59 -9.42 10.67
CA GLU A 95 10.21 -9.58 10.20
C GLU A 95 9.98 -8.90 8.86
N ARG A 96 9.05 -9.44 8.06
CA ARG A 96 8.77 -8.96 6.71
C ARG A 96 7.86 -7.72 6.75
N PRO A 97 8.29 -6.58 6.19
CA PRO A 97 7.45 -5.39 6.12
C PRO A 97 6.26 -5.61 5.19
N VAL A 98 5.14 -4.93 5.51
CA VAL A 98 3.89 -4.99 4.74
C VAL A 98 3.36 -3.58 4.55
N ILE A 99 2.83 -3.29 3.36
CA ILE A 99 2.06 -2.07 3.08
C ILE A 99 0.62 -2.50 2.85
N VAL A 100 -0.33 -1.91 3.56
CA VAL A 100 -1.76 -2.16 3.34
C VAL A 100 -2.37 -0.98 2.59
N ILE A 101 -2.95 -1.23 1.43
CA ILE A 101 -3.77 -0.24 0.73
C ILE A 101 -5.22 -0.48 1.16
N ARG A 102 -5.84 0.52 1.79
CA ARG A 102 -7.18 0.43 2.37
C ARG A 102 -8.16 1.39 1.69
N ASP A 103 -9.23 0.81 1.13
CA ASP A 103 -10.45 1.51 0.74
C ASP A 103 -11.45 1.44 1.89
N ALA A 104 -11.56 2.50 2.69
CA ALA A 104 -12.49 2.51 3.83
C ALA A 104 -13.96 2.50 3.38
N THR A 105 -14.27 3.03 2.20
CA THR A 105 -15.65 3.10 1.69
C THR A 105 -16.12 1.76 1.16
N ARG A 106 -15.21 1.00 0.53
CA ARG A 106 -15.51 -0.33 -0.01
C ARG A 106 -15.10 -1.47 0.91
N GLY A 107 -14.41 -1.20 2.02
CA GLY A 107 -13.91 -2.24 2.93
C GLY A 107 -12.89 -3.16 2.27
N ILE A 108 -12.07 -2.63 1.35
CA ILE A 108 -11.00 -3.37 0.67
C ILE A 108 -9.70 -3.11 1.42
N ASP A 109 -9.01 -4.17 1.80
CA ASP A 109 -7.68 -4.12 2.43
C ASP A 109 -6.71 -4.99 1.64
N ALA A 110 -5.81 -4.40 0.86
CA ALA A 110 -4.83 -5.14 0.05
C ALA A 110 -3.45 -5.13 0.73
N GLU A 111 -2.96 -6.30 1.13
CA GLU A 111 -1.63 -6.49 1.70
C GLU A 111 -0.56 -6.63 0.60
N ILE A 112 0.31 -5.64 0.50
CA ILE A 112 1.47 -5.58 -0.38
C ILE A 112 2.71 -5.98 0.43
N SER A 113 3.33 -7.09 0.06
CA SER A 113 4.57 -7.59 0.65
C SER A 113 5.76 -7.48 -0.31
N ALA A 114 6.97 -7.70 0.18
CA ALA A 114 8.15 -7.73 -0.68
C ALA A 114 8.07 -8.86 -1.72
N GLY A 115 8.51 -8.60 -2.95
CA GLY A 115 8.62 -9.60 -4.01
C GLY A 115 7.33 -9.88 -4.80
N LEU A 116 6.29 -9.05 -4.67
CA LEU A 116 5.12 -9.12 -5.57
C LEU A 116 5.57 -8.83 -7.01
N PRO A 117 5.23 -9.67 -8.01
CA PRO A 117 5.63 -9.42 -9.39
C PRO A 117 4.79 -8.28 -10.02
N PRO A 118 5.27 -7.62 -11.09
CA PRO A 118 4.56 -6.51 -11.75
C PRO A 118 3.11 -6.83 -12.12
N GLU A 119 2.84 -8.03 -12.64
CA GLU A 119 1.49 -8.48 -13.02
C GLU A 119 0.52 -8.60 -11.84
N ALA A 120 1.03 -8.73 -10.60
CA ALA A 120 0.18 -8.73 -9.42
C ALA A 120 -0.48 -7.36 -9.20
N PHE A 121 0.20 -6.27 -9.53
CA PHE A 121 -0.36 -4.92 -9.41
C PHE A 121 -1.44 -4.63 -10.44
N GLU A 122 -1.31 -5.16 -11.66
CA GLU A 122 -2.37 -5.07 -12.67
C GLU A 122 -3.62 -5.84 -12.22
N LYS A 123 -3.46 -7.08 -11.75
CA LYS A 123 -4.57 -7.88 -11.21
C LYS A 123 -5.24 -7.22 -10.00
N LEU A 124 -4.47 -6.57 -9.13
CA LEU A 124 -5.03 -5.86 -7.97
C LEU A 124 -5.94 -4.70 -8.40
N ARG A 125 -5.55 -3.96 -9.45
CA ARG A 125 -6.32 -2.85 -9.98
C ARG A 125 -7.66 -3.30 -10.57
N GLU A 126 -7.69 -4.46 -11.21
CA GLU A 126 -8.91 -5.11 -11.70
C GLU A 126 -9.83 -5.52 -10.53
N LEU A 127 -9.27 -6.24 -9.54
CA LEU A 127 -10.02 -6.74 -8.38
C LEU A 127 -10.55 -5.64 -7.45
N ALA A 128 -9.88 -4.49 -7.38
CA ALA A 128 -10.34 -3.35 -6.58
C ALA A 128 -11.71 -2.77 -7.03
N THR A 129 -12.26 -3.27 -8.13
CA THR A 129 -13.61 -2.93 -8.61
C THR A 129 -14.72 -3.75 -7.97
N GLU A 130 -14.40 -4.87 -7.32
CA GLU A 130 -15.33 -5.86 -6.75
C GLU A 130 -15.68 -5.61 -5.26
N ASP A 131 -16.34 -6.59 -4.62
CA ASP A 131 -16.93 -6.54 -3.28
C ASP A 131 -15.93 -6.32 -2.11
N PRO A 132 -16.42 -5.94 -0.91
CA PRO A 132 -15.58 -5.68 0.28
C PRO A 132 -14.79 -6.91 0.74
N VAL A 133 -13.49 -6.95 0.46
CA VAL A 133 -12.65 -8.10 0.80
C VAL A 133 -11.23 -7.71 1.19
N LYS A 134 -10.68 -8.42 2.17
CA LYS A 134 -9.26 -8.36 2.48
C LYS A 134 -8.50 -9.26 1.52
N LEU A 135 -7.53 -8.70 0.81
CA LEU A 135 -6.76 -9.35 -0.23
C LEU A 135 -5.31 -9.54 0.21
N ARG A 136 -4.80 -10.75 0.01
CA ARG A 136 -3.38 -11.08 0.17
C ARG A 136 -2.91 -11.85 -1.04
N TYR A 137 -1.78 -11.43 -1.60
CA TYR A 137 -1.18 -12.14 -2.74
C TYR A 137 -0.59 -13.47 -2.28
N ASP A 138 -1.02 -14.56 -2.92
CA ASP A 138 -0.43 -15.89 -2.76
C ASP A 138 0.63 -16.10 -3.86
N PRO A 139 1.94 -16.11 -3.52
CA PRO A 139 2.99 -16.30 -4.51
C PRO A 139 3.03 -17.72 -5.08
N VAL A 140 2.47 -18.71 -4.39
CA VAL A 140 2.40 -20.10 -4.88
C VAL A 140 1.30 -20.21 -5.94
N ALA A 141 0.14 -19.59 -5.69
CA ALA A 141 -0.97 -19.58 -6.63
C ALA A 141 -0.82 -18.52 -7.74
N GLY A 142 0.07 -17.54 -7.58
CA GLY A 142 0.23 -16.43 -8.51
C GLY A 142 -0.99 -15.50 -8.58
N ALA A 143 -1.77 -15.44 -7.50
CA ALA A 143 -3.08 -14.82 -7.47
C ALA A 143 -3.37 -14.08 -6.15
N TRP A 144 -4.25 -13.09 -6.22
CA TRP A 144 -4.81 -12.45 -5.02
C TRP A 144 -5.87 -13.35 -4.41
N MET A 145 -5.75 -13.61 -3.12
CA MET A 145 -6.67 -14.45 -2.36
C MET A 145 -7.43 -13.60 -1.35
N ALA A 146 -8.74 -13.80 -1.30
CA ALA A 146 -9.57 -13.33 -0.21
C ALA A 146 -9.12 -14.03 1.10
N VAL A 147 -8.79 -13.24 2.11
CA VAL A 147 -8.54 -13.76 3.46
C VAL A 147 -9.72 -13.37 4.35
N GLY A 148 -10.26 -14.34 5.09
CA GLY A 148 -11.43 -14.13 5.96
C GLY A 148 -11.25 -12.93 6.90
N ARG A 149 -12.36 -12.23 7.16
CA ARG A 149 -12.41 -11.07 8.06
C ARG A 149 -11.97 -11.41 9.48
#